data_AF-E4NWQ7-F1
#
_entry.id   AF-E4NWQ7-F1
#
_cell.length_a   1.000
_cell.length_b   1.000
_cell.length_c   1.000
_cell.angle_alpha   90.00
_cell.angle_beta   90.00
_cell.angle_gamma   90.00
#
_symmetry.space_group_name_H-M   'P 1'
#
loop_
_entity.id
_entity.type
_entity.pdbx_description
1 polymer ?
#
loop_
_entity_poly.entity_id
_entity_poly.type
_entity_poly.pdbx_seq_one_letter_code
_entity_poly.pdbx_strand_id
1 'polypeptide(L)'
;MSSLRRKFQTALAFSVALLIVVAFTVQPVAASHRNSVEVSHKGDRIEVETNDFDIDLRSDRAEIDTQDVDYEFEGDRVEIDSDDLDVEIDGSNIEVEGREHNLDFELRDDGDDLDVESDDFDIEFRDGRWEVESHDSDLEIESHGDSVEIEGDSFDIEIFRGHVEIDSRDFEIDIESDGEIEIETDNFDVEYENPTLDLESDDPDLDLEFDGQNADIETDTLDIKMALRSE
;
A
#
# COMPACT_ATOMS: atom_id res chain seq x y z
N MET A 1 -10.54 -16.65 20.99
CA MET A 1 -10.38 -15.39 20.21
C MET A 1 -11.69 -14.62 20.01
N SER A 2 -12.86 -15.27 19.99
CA SER A 2 -14.19 -14.61 19.81
C SER A 2 -14.57 -13.58 20.89
N SER A 3 -14.12 -13.76 22.14
CA SER A 3 -14.40 -12.80 23.23
C SER A 3 -13.62 -11.49 23.11
N LEU A 4 -12.53 -11.45 22.34
CA LEU A 4 -11.72 -10.24 22.18
C LEU A 4 -12.27 -9.37 21.04
N ARG A 5 -12.63 -9.98 19.90
CA ARG A 5 -13.29 -9.32 18.76
C ARG A 5 -14.63 -8.69 19.17
N ARG A 6 -15.47 -9.41 19.92
CA ARG A 6 -16.72 -8.84 20.47
C ARG A 6 -16.48 -7.64 21.38
N LYS A 7 -15.46 -7.67 22.24
CA LYS A 7 -15.14 -6.56 23.15
C LYS A 7 -14.60 -5.33 22.41
N PHE A 8 -13.86 -5.54 21.33
CA PHE A 8 -13.40 -4.46 20.45
C PHE A 8 -14.55 -3.82 19.68
N GLN A 9 -15.43 -4.63 19.07
CA GLN A 9 -16.63 -4.12 18.38
C GLN A 9 -17.58 -3.39 19.33
N THR A 10 -17.80 -3.88 20.56
CA THR A 10 -18.62 -3.12 21.54
C THR A 10 -17.94 -1.84 22.00
N ALA A 11 -16.61 -1.82 22.10
CA ALA A 11 -15.86 -0.63 22.49
C ALA A 11 -15.85 0.44 21.38
N LEU A 12 -15.76 0.03 20.11
CA LEU A 12 -15.83 0.90 18.95
C LEU A 12 -17.24 1.51 18.81
N ALA A 13 -18.29 0.69 18.89
CA ALA A 13 -19.67 1.16 18.87
C ALA A 13 -19.98 2.14 20.02
N PHE A 14 -19.44 1.91 21.23
CA PHE A 14 -19.56 2.85 22.34
C PHE A 14 -18.77 4.15 22.09
N SER A 15 -17.62 4.08 21.40
CA SER A 15 -16.80 5.23 21.08
C SER A 15 -17.46 6.12 20.02
N VAL A 16 -18.05 5.52 18.98
CA VAL A 16 -18.81 6.23 17.93
C VAL A 16 -20.08 6.83 18.52
N ALA A 17 -20.83 6.08 19.33
CA ALA A 17 -22.00 6.62 20.03
C ALA A 17 -21.64 7.77 20.99
N LEU A 18 -20.49 7.70 21.66
CA LEU A 18 -20.01 8.81 22.50
C LEU A 18 -19.60 10.02 21.65
N LEU A 19 -19.02 9.81 20.47
CA LEU A 19 -18.63 10.87 19.54
C LEU A 19 -19.87 11.58 18.95
N ILE A 20 -20.91 10.80 18.63
CA ILE A 20 -22.24 11.31 18.26
C ILE A 20 -22.82 12.14 19.42
N VAL A 21 -22.89 11.61 20.66
CA VAL A 21 -23.41 12.37 21.81
C VAL A 21 -22.59 13.64 22.09
N VAL A 22 -21.27 13.61 21.90
CA VAL A 22 -20.41 14.81 22.03
C VAL A 22 -20.71 15.81 20.91
N ALA A 23 -20.88 15.38 19.66
CA ALA A 23 -21.28 16.23 18.53
C ALA A 23 -22.66 16.88 18.76
N PHE A 24 -23.61 16.15 19.36
CA PHE A 24 -24.95 16.66 19.71
C PHE A 24 -24.98 17.59 20.94
N THR A 25 -23.96 17.60 21.81
CA THR A 25 -23.93 18.50 22.99
C THR A 25 -23.20 19.82 22.74
N VAL A 26 -22.52 19.98 21.61
CA VAL A 26 -21.77 21.18 21.24
C VAL A 26 -22.37 21.83 19.99
N GLN A 27 -23.63 22.26 20.06
CA GLN A 27 -24.11 23.34 19.17
C GLN A 27 -24.68 24.50 20.00
N PRO A 28 -24.30 25.75 19.71
CA PRO A 28 -24.76 26.91 20.47
C PRO A 28 -26.22 27.22 20.16
N VAL A 29 -27.02 27.29 21.23
CA VAL A 29 -28.36 27.88 21.26
C VAL A 29 -28.32 29.29 20.66
N ALA A 30 -28.82 29.46 19.42
CA ALA A 30 -29.36 30.72 18.91
C ALA A 30 -30.03 30.56 17.53
N ALA A 31 -31.31 30.19 17.49
CA ALA A 31 -32.33 30.84 16.64
C ALA A 31 -33.67 30.10 16.78
N SER A 32 -34.71 30.84 17.20
CA SER A 32 -36.09 30.38 17.22
C SER A 32 -36.64 30.35 15.78
N HIS A 33 -36.47 29.25 15.06
CA HIS A 33 -37.36 28.87 13.97
C HIS A 33 -38.35 27.83 14.49
N ARG A 34 -39.64 27.98 14.17
CA ARG A 34 -40.65 26.98 14.50
C ARG A 34 -40.41 25.78 13.59
N ASN A 35 -39.56 24.86 14.01
CA ASN A 35 -39.39 23.57 13.35
C ASN A 35 -40.72 22.81 13.50
N SER A 36 -41.40 22.60 12.37
CA SER A 36 -42.47 21.61 12.30
C SER A 36 -41.81 20.25 12.44
N VAL A 37 -42.14 19.54 13.50
CA VAL A 37 -41.76 18.14 13.67
C VAL A 37 -43.04 17.36 13.48
N GLU A 38 -43.11 16.59 12.41
CA GLU A 38 -44.18 15.63 12.17
C GLU A 38 -43.71 14.25 12.61
N VAL A 39 -44.54 13.54 13.37
CA VAL A 39 -44.22 12.18 13.82
C VAL A 39 -45.36 11.27 13.43
N SER A 40 -45.02 10.24 12.67
CA SER A 40 -45.91 9.26 12.07
C SER A 40 -45.53 7.87 12.58
N HIS A 41 -46.53 6.99 12.75
CA HIS A 41 -46.28 5.61 13.14
C HIS A 41 -47.29 4.67 12.51
N LYS A 42 -46.79 3.61 11.89
CA LYS A 42 -47.59 2.60 11.22
C LYS A 42 -46.99 1.21 11.42
N GLY A 43 -47.62 0.43 12.31
CA GLY A 43 -47.17 -0.94 12.59
C GLY A 43 -45.97 -0.94 13.51
N ASP A 44 -44.80 -1.28 12.97
CA ASP A 44 -43.48 -1.21 13.60
C ASP A 44 -42.60 -0.10 13.02
N ARG A 45 -43.11 0.64 12.02
CA ARG A 45 -42.44 1.80 11.41
C ARG A 45 -42.73 3.08 12.19
N ILE A 46 -41.70 3.84 12.53
CA ILE A 46 -41.76 5.20 13.08
C ILE A 46 -41.09 6.14 12.10
N GLU A 47 -41.77 7.20 11.69
CA GLU A 47 -41.23 8.27 10.83
C GLU A 47 -41.21 9.58 11.62
N VAL A 48 -40.09 10.30 11.56
CA VAL A 48 -39.95 11.66 12.10
C VAL A 48 -39.50 12.55 10.96
N GLU A 49 -40.35 13.49 10.57
CA GLU A 49 -40.02 14.46 9.52
C GLU A 49 -39.79 15.84 10.14
N THR A 50 -38.71 16.50 9.74
CA THR A 50 -38.40 17.88 10.12
C THR A 50 -38.01 18.70 8.91
N ASN A 51 -37.70 19.99 9.09
CA ASN A 51 -37.17 20.80 7.98
C ASN A 51 -35.69 20.50 7.70
N ASP A 52 -34.99 19.90 8.66
CA ASP A 52 -33.53 19.81 8.65
C ASP A 52 -33.03 18.36 8.45
N PHE A 53 -33.85 17.37 8.82
CA PHE A 53 -33.56 15.95 8.73
C PHE A 53 -34.84 15.11 8.80
N ASP A 54 -34.80 13.90 8.27
CA ASP A 54 -35.85 12.89 8.33
C ASP A 54 -35.30 11.60 8.97
N ILE A 55 -36.14 10.86 9.70
CA ILE A 55 -35.76 9.59 10.33
C ILE A 55 -36.85 8.55 10.06
N ASP A 56 -36.48 7.40 9.51
CA ASP A 56 -37.33 6.20 9.41
C ASP A 56 -36.74 5.07 10.26
N LEU A 57 -37.51 4.58 11.24
CA LEU A 57 -37.13 3.46 12.09
C LEU A 57 -38.08 2.29 11.89
N ARG A 58 -37.51 1.09 11.71
CA ARG A 58 -38.20 -0.20 11.65
C ARG A 58 -37.56 -1.18 12.61
N SER A 59 -38.07 -2.42 12.65
CA SER A 59 -37.60 -3.45 13.59
C SER A 59 -36.09 -3.76 13.47
N ASP A 60 -35.56 -3.73 12.25
CA ASP A 60 -34.20 -4.12 11.87
C ASP A 60 -33.46 -3.10 11.00
N ARG A 61 -34.14 -2.00 10.63
CA ARG A 61 -33.61 -0.92 9.80
C ARG A 61 -33.78 0.44 10.46
N ALA A 62 -32.78 1.30 10.33
CA ALA A 62 -32.85 2.71 10.68
C ALA A 62 -32.22 3.55 9.58
N GLU A 63 -32.95 4.56 9.11
CA GLU A 63 -32.52 5.52 8.10
C GLU A 63 -32.58 6.92 8.72
N ILE A 64 -31.54 7.71 8.54
CA ILE A 64 -31.46 9.11 8.97
C ILE A 64 -30.95 9.92 7.78
N ASP A 65 -31.83 10.72 7.20
CA ASP A 65 -31.49 11.58 6.08
C ASP A 65 -31.29 13.01 6.58
N THR A 66 -30.20 13.66 6.17
CA THR A 66 -29.95 15.07 6.51
C THR A 66 -29.77 15.89 5.23
N GLN A 67 -29.34 17.14 5.35
CA GLN A 67 -29.05 17.94 4.16
C GLN A 67 -27.76 17.53 3.47
N ASP A 68 -26.80 16.98 4.21
CA ASP A 68 -25.42 16.79 3.75
C ASP A 68 -24.96 15.32 3.81
N VAL A 69 -25.62 14.50 4.65
CA VAL A 69 -25.23 13.11 4.92
C VAL A 69 -26.46 12.26 5.21
N ASP A 70 -26.54 11.10 4.57
CA ASP A 70 -27.54 10.08 4.79
C ASP A 70 -26.89 8.87 5.49
N TYR A 71 -27.62 8.28 6.43
CA TYR A 71 -27.15 7.13 7.22
C TYR A 71 -28.18 6.01 7.17
N GLU A 72 -27.74 4.81 6.81
CA GLU A 72 -28.57 3.60 6.85
C GLU A 72 -27.92 2.52 7.72
N PHE A 73 -28.74 1.86 8.54
CA PHE A 73 -28.34 0.73 9.35
C PHE A 73 -29.33 -0.41 9.12
N GLU A 74 -28.88 -1.55 8.61
CA GLU A 74 -29.70 -2.76 8.43
C GLU A 74 -28.97 -3.98 9.02
N GLY A 75 -29.35 -4.39 10.23
CA GLY A 75 -28.69 -5.49 10.93
C GLY A 75 -27.21 -5.20 11.24
N ASP A 76 -26.30 -5.91 10.55
CA ASP A 76 -24.85 -5.72 10.65
C ASP A 76 -24.29 -4.83 9.51
N ARG A 77 -25.15 -4.38 8.58
CA ARG A 77 -24.81 -3.47 7.47
C ARG A 77 -24.95 -2.01 7.90
N VAL A 78 -23.98 -1.19 7.53
CA VAL A 78 -23.98 0.26 7.77
C VAL A 78 -23.59 0.96 6.47
N GLU A 79 -24.36 1.96 6.07
CA GLU A 79 -24.06 2.84 4.95
C GLU A 79 -24.04 4.29 5.43
N ILE A 80 -23.09 5.07 4.92
CA ILE A 80 -23.00 6.52 5.10
C ILE A 80 -22.73 7.11 3.73
N ASP A 81 -23.64 7.94 3.23
CA ASP A 81 -23.53 8.63 1.94
C ASP A 81 -23.50 10.12 2.18
N SER A 82 -22.58 10.83 1.53
CA SER A 82 -22.46 12.28 1.60
C SER A 82 -21.96 12.82 0.28
N ASP A 83 -21.95 14.14 0.06
CA ASP A 83 -21.47 14.73 -1.21
C ASP A 83 -20.00 14.39 -1.56
N ASP A 84 -19.15 14.05 -0.58
CA ASP A 84 -17.70 13.86 -0.76
C ASP A 84 -17.23 12.42 -0.46
N LEU A 85 -18.01 11.64 0.29
CA LEU A 85 -17.59 10.37 0.85
C LEU A 85 -18.77 9.40 0.96
N ASP A 86 -18.58 8.18 0.46
CA ASP A 86 -19.48 7.06 0.67
C ASP A 86 -18.75 5.96 1.46
N VAL A 87 -19.43 5.34 2.41
CA VAL A 87 -18.88 4.27 3.25
C VAL A 87 -19.92 3.15 3.36
N GLU A 88 -19.54 1.94 2.99
CA GLU A 88 -20.32 0.73 3.21
C GLU A 88 -19.55 -0.25 4.13
N ILE A 89 -20.24 -0.80 5.12
CA ILE A 89 -19.73 -1.85 5.99
C ILE A 89 -20.74 -2.99 6.01
N ASP A 90 -20.36 -4.18 5.54
CA ASP A 90 -21.14 -5.41 5.68
C ASP A 90 -20.30 -6.48 6.40
N GLY A 91 -20.59 -6.66 7.69
CA GLY A 91 -19.91 -7.66 8.50
C GLY A 91 -18.43 -7.37 8.70
N SER A 92 -17.56 -8.04 7.93
CA SER A 92 -16.10 -7.84 7.92
C SER A 92 -15.61 -7.07 6.70
N ASN A 93 -16.49 -6.82 5.73
CA ASN A 93 -16.14 -6.11 4.51
C ASN A 93 -16.36 -4.62 4.73
N ILE A 94 -15.44 -3.79 4.24
CA ILE A 94 -15.47 -2.34 4.33
C ILE A 94 -15.13 -1.79 2.96
N GLU A 95 -15.96 -0.87 2.48
CA GLU A 95 -15.76 -0.12 1.24
C GLU A 95 -15.90 1.36 1.56
N VAL A 96 -14.97 2.17 1.05
CA VAL A 96 -14.95 3.62 1.24
C VAL A 96 -14.61 4.25 -0.10
N GLU A 97 -15.52 5.04 -0.64
CA GLU A 97 -15.32 5.78 -1.89
C GLU A 97 -15.21 7.27 -1.58
N GLY A 98 -14.04 7.84 -1.84
CA GLY A 98 -13.73 9.26 -1.68
C GLY A 98 -13.81 9.97 -3.01
N ARG A 99 -14.79 10.86 -3.17
CA ARG A 99 -14.97 11.62 -4.43
C ARG A 99 -13.87 12.67 -4.66
N GLU A 100 -13.22 13.12 -3.60
CA GLU A 100 -12.04 13.97 -3.68
C GLU A 100 -10.79 13.09 -3.83
N HIS A 101 -10.01 13.31 -4.90
CA HIS A 101 -8.80 12.52 -5.27
C HIS A 101 -9.06 11.08 -5.74
N ASN A 102 -10.31 10.73 -6.04
CA ASN A 102 -10.73 9.38 -6.47
C ASN A 102 -10.13 8.30 -5.57
N LEU A 103 -10.18 8.52 -4.25
CA LEU A 103 -9.59 7.60 -3.29
C LEU A 103 -10.61 6.50 -2.98
N ASP A 104 -10.35 5.30 -3.46
CA ASP A 104 -11.17 4.13 -3.18
C ASP A 104 -10.40 3.20 -2.25
N PHE A 105 -11.06 2.71 -1.21
CA PHE A 105 -10.48 1.78 -0.25
C PHE A 105 -11.44 0.62 -0.04
N GLU A 106 -10.92 -0.59 -0.16
CA GLU A 106 -11.70 -1.80 0.04
C GLU A 106 -10.94 -2.83 0.89
N LEU A 107 -11.65 -3.38 1.87
CA LEU A 107 -11.16 -4.46 2.73
C LEU A 107 -12.16 -5.60 2.70
N ARG A 108 -11.72 -6.77 2.27
CA ARG A 108 -12.53 -7.99 2.17
C ARG A 108 -11.91 -9.13 2.96
N ASP A 109 -12.62 -10.25 3.03
CA ASP A 109 -12.12 -11.54 3.54
C ASP A 109 -11.44 -11.45 4.91
N ASP A 110 -12.10 -10.82 5.89
CA ASP A 110 -11.58 -10.66 7.27
C ASP A 110 -10.23 -9.90 7.35
N GLY A 111 -9.86 -9.17 6.28
CA GLY A 111 -8.63 -8.40 6.14
C GLY A 111 -7.50 -9.09 5.38
N ASP A 112 -7.78 -10.21 4.70
CA ASP A 112 -6.81 -10.93 3.87
C ASP A 112 -6.77 -10.43 2.40
N ASP A 113 -7.70 -9.53 2.03
CA ASP A 113 -7.78 -8.83 0.75
C ASP A 113 -7.97 -7.33 1.02
N LEU A 114 -7.02 -6.52 0.55
CA LEU A 114 -7.01 -5.06 0.67
C LEU A 114 -6.71 -4.47 -0.70
N ASP A 115 -7.48 -3.45 -1.06
CA ASP A 115 -7.35 -2.70 -2.29
C ASP A 115 -7.44 -1.20 -1.95
N VAL A 116 -6.53 -0.39 -2.48
CA VAL A 116 -6.52 1.06 -2.32
C VAL A 116 -6.14 1.67 -3.66
N GLU A 117 -7.06 2.40 -4.28
CA GLU A 117 -6.86 3.09 -5.55
C GLU A 117 -6.90 4.59 -5.33
N SER A 118 -6.05 5.34 -6.03
CA SER A 118 -6.10 6.80 -6.02
C SER A 118 -5.51 7.41 -7.30
N ASP A 119 -5.72 8.71 -7.49
CA ASP A 119 -5.10 9.44 -8.60
C ASP A 119 -3.55 9.32 -8.64
N ASP A 120 -2.90 9.09 -7.49
CA ASP A 120 -1.44 9.18 -7.34
C ASP A 120 -0.75 7.80 -7.21
N PHE A 121 -1.45 6.80 -6.68
CA PHE A 121 -0.90 5.48 -6.38
C PHE A 121 -1.99 4.43 -6.15
N ASP A 122 -1.62 3.17 -6.34
CA ASP A 122 -2.43 2.00 -6.04
C ASP A 122 -1.69 1.04 -5.08
N ILE A 123 -2.43 0.35 -4.21
CA ILE A 123 -1.93 -0.65 -3.28
C ILE A 123 -2.87 -1.85 -3.25
N GLU A 124 -2.37 -3.01 -3.64
CA GLU A 124 -3.08 -4.28 -3.48
C GLU A 124 -2.38 -5.18 -2.45
N PHE A 125 -3.17 -5.90 -1.65
CA PHE A 125 -2.70 -7.06 -0.88
C PHE A 125 -3.70 -8.19 -1.02
N ARG A 126 -3.26 -9.34 -1.56
CA ARG A 126 -4.11 -10.52 -1.76
C ARG A 126 -3.35 -11.80 -1.46
N ASP A 127 -3.83 -12.57 -0.49
CA ASP A 127 -3.29 -13.89 -0.13
C ASP A 127 -1.79 -13.87 0.23
N GLY A 128 -1.31 -12.79 0.86
CA GLY A 128 0.10 -12.65 1.24
C GLY A 128 1.02 -12.13 0.13
N ARG A 129 0.48 -11.79 -1.03
CA ARG A 129 1.13 -10.94 -2.05
C ARG A 129 0.78 -9.49 -1.80
N TRP A 130 1.68 -8.59 -2.13
CA TRP A 130 1.41 -7.16 -2.12
C TRP A 130 2.06 -6.48 -3.33
N GLU A 131 1.43 -5.41 -3.76
CA GLU A 131 1.80 -4.61 -4.92
C GLU A 131 1.57 -3.13 -4.57
N VAL A 132 2.49 -2.27 -5.00
CA VAL A 132 2.39 -0.81 -4.86
C VAL A 132 2.83 -0.18 -6.16
N GLU A 133 1.94 0.55 -6.82
CA GLU A 133 2.22 1.28 -8.05
C GLU A 133 2.08 2.78 -7.79
N SER A 134 2.97 3.59 -8.36
CA SER A 134 2.81 5.04 -8.39
C SER A 134 2.39 5.49 -9.79
N HIS A 135 1.41 6.37 -9.90
CA HIS A 135 0.97 6.91 -11.19
C HIS A 135 1.82 8.11 -11.68
N ASP A 136 2.56 8.74 -10.75
CA ASP A 136 3.38 9.93 -11.01
C ASP A 136 4.83 9.60 -11.43
N SER A 137 5.26 8.35 -11.28
CA SER A 137 6.58 7.84 -11.64
C SER A 137 6.46 6.39 -12.10
N ASP A 138 7.38 5.87 -12.92
CA ASP A 138 7.32 4.46 -13.35
C ASP A 138 7.81 3.51 -12.23
N LEU A 139 7.46 3.79 -10.95
CA LEU A 139 7.87 3.00 -9.79
C LEU A 139 6.77 1.99 -9.44
N GLU A 140 7.11 0.72 -9.54
CA GLU A 140 6.27 -0.42 -9.15
C GLU A 140 7.05 -1.30 -8.17
N ILE A 141 6.36 -1.81 -7.14
CA ILE A 141 6.96 -2.73 -6.18
C ILE A 141 5.99 -3.86 -5.91
N GLU A 142 6.41 -5.09 -6.21
CA GLU A 142 5.61 -6.27 -5.93
C GLU A 142 6.35 -7.35 -5.14
N SER A 143 5.59 -8.24 -4.51
CA SER A 143 6.15 -9.37 -3.78
C SER A 143 5.30 -10.63 -3.88
N HIS A 144 5.98 -11.73 -4.21
CA HIS A 144 5.41 -13.06 -4.25
C HIS A 144 6.17 -14.05 -3.37
N GLY A 145 5.83 -14.10 -2.08
CA GLY A 145 6.39 -15.06 -1.14
C GLY A 145 7.84 -14.74 -0.76
N ASP A 146 8.80 -15.42 -1.42
CA ASP A 146 10.25 -15.17 -1.19
C ASP A 146 10.85 -14.24 -2.27
N SER A 147 10.06 -13.77 -3.24
CA SER A 147 10.48 -12.78 -4.23
C SER A 147 10.00 -11.37 -3.89
N VAL A 148 10.84 -10.39 -4.25
CA VAL A 148 10.50 -8.96 -4.27
C VAL A 148 11.08 -8.39 -5.56
N GLU A 149 10.25 -7.66 -6.29
CA GLU A 149 10.59 -7.01 -7.56
C GLU A 149 10.32 -5.51 -7.39
N ILE A 150 11.25 -4.67 -7.86
CA ILE A 150 11.17 -3.21 -7.81
C ILE A 150 11.53 -2.68 -9.19
N GLU A 151 10.55 -2.18 -9.93
CA GLU A 151 10.74 -1.58 -11.25
C GLU A 151 10.73 -0.06 -11.15
N GLY A 152 11.55 0.60 -11.95
CA GLY A 152 11.67 2.06 -12.03
C GLY A 152 12.00 2.51 -13.46
N ASP A 153 11.89 3.81 -13.79
CA ASP A 153 12.12 4.34 -15.16
C ASP A 153 13.41 3.83 -15.86
N SER A 154 14.45 3.52 -15.08
CA SER A 154 15.80 3.22 -15.58
C SER A 154 16.53 2.13 -14.79
N PHE A 155 15.83 1.44 -13.91
CA PHE A 155 16.40 0.37 -13.10
C PHE A 155 15.34 -0.65 -12.76
N ASP A 156 15.75 -1.90 -12.64
CA ASP A 156 14.92 -3.01 -12.20
C ASP A 156 15.72 -3.77 -11.14
N ILE A 157 15.08 -4.18 -10.06
CA ILE A 157 15.73 -4.92 -8.96
C ILE A 157 14.89 -6.14 -8.63
N GLU A 158 15.49 -7.31 -8.80
CA GLU A 158 14.89 -8.58 -8.40
C GLU A 158 15.63 -9.18 -7.19
N ILE A 159 14.88 -9.65 -6.20
CA ILE A 159 15.44 -10.32 -5.03
C ILE A 159 14.72 -11.64 -4.85
N PHE A 160 15.45 -12.75 -4.99
CA PHE A 160 14.90 -14.07 -4.77
C PHE A 160 15.87 -14.98 -4.00
N ARG A 161 15.45 -15.42 -2.79
CA ARG A 161 16.17 -16.46 -2.02
C ARG A 161 17.68 -16.24 -1.85
N GLY A 162 18.12 -14.99 -1.69
CA GLY A 162 19.52 -14.63 -1.46
C GLY A 162 20.32 -14.42 -2.74
N HIS A 163 19.66 -14.45 -3.89
CA HIS A 163 20.10 -13.86 -5.15
C HIS A 163 19.52 -12.43 -5.25
N VAL A 164 20.32 -11.50 -5.75
CA VAL A 164 19.95 -10.10 -5.97
C VAL A 164 20.46 -9.70 -7.35
N GLU A 165 19.56 -9.28 -8.21
CA GLU A 165 19.82 -8.76 -9.54
C GLU A 165 19.44 -7.27 -9.57
N ILE A 166 20.31 -6.43 -10.11
CA ILE A 166 20.08 -5.00 -10.28
C ILE A 166 20.44 -4.64 -11.71
N ASP A 167 19.41 -4.42 -12.51
CA ASP A 167 19.54 -3.91 -13.86
C ASP A 167 19.41 -2.40 -13.88
N SER A 168 20.15 -1.76 -14.77
CA SER A 168 19.97 -0.36 -15.09
C SER A 168 20.37 -0.10 -16.54
N ARG A 169 20.19 1.13 -17.00
CA ARG A 169 20.62 1.52 -18.35
C ARG A 169 22.14 1.49 -18.57
N ASP A 170 22.93 1.63 -17.51
CA ASP A 170 24.38 1.82 -17.59
C ASP A 170 25.19 0.62 -17.07
N PHE A 171 24.56 -0.23 -16.25
CA PHE A 171 25.19 -1.37 -15.59
C PHE A 171 24.15 -2.41 -15.16
N GLU A 172 24.61 -3.65 -15.02
CA GLU A 172 23.90 -4.80 -14.45
C GLU A 172 24.75 -5.36 -13.28
N ILE A 173 24.11 -5.80 -12.20
CA ILE A 173 24.79 -6.40 -11.04
C ILE A 173 24.04 -7.65 -10.62
N ASP A 174 24.74 -8.78 -10.54
CA ASP A 174 24.26 -10.03 -9.96
C ASP A 174 25.04 -10.35 -8.68
N ILE A 175 24.34 -10.76 -7.62
CA ILE A 175 24.93 -11.20 -6.36
C ILE A 175 24.27 -12.51 -5.92
N GLU A 176 25.06 -13.57 -5.83
CA GLU A 176 24.63 -14.85 -5.29
C GLU A 176 24.98 -15.03 -3.79
N SER A 177 24.20 -15.88 -3.12
CA SER A 177 24.30 -16.10 -1.67
C SER A 177 25.61 -16.76 -1.20
N ASP A 178 26.38 -17.37 -2.10
CA ASP A 178 27.71 -17.92 -1.83
C ASP A 178 28.84 -16.87 -1.98
N GLY A 179 28.48 -15.64 -2.34
CA GLY A 179 29.39 -14.52 -2.46
C GLY A 179 29.99 -14.35 -3.85
N GLU A 180 29.42 -15.00 -4.86
CA GLU A 180 29.65 -14.67 -6.27
C GLU A 180 29.04 -13.29 -6.57
N ILE A 181 29.80 -12.45 -7.26
CA ILE A 181 29.40 -11.09 -7.63
C ILE A 181 29.79 -10.87 -9.09
N GLU A 182 28.83 -10.48 -9.91
CA GLU A 182 29.02 -10.07 -11.31
C GLU A 182 28.58 -8.61 -11.46
N ILE A 183 29.36 -7.80 -12.16
CA ILE A 183 29.03 -6.41 -12.50
C ILE A 183 29.37 -6.21 -13.97
N GLU A 184 28.35 -6.06 -14.80
CA GLU A 184 28.51 -5.73 -16.21
C GLU A 184 28.25 -4.24 -16.44
N THR A 185 29.01 -3.63 -17.34
CA THR A 185 28.79 -2.24 -17.76
C THR A 185 29.10 -2.08 -19.23
N ASP A 186 28.67 -0.97 -19.84
CA ASP A 186 29.00 -0.63 -21.23
C ASP A 186 30.52 -0.58 -21.57
N ASN A 187 31.42 -0.60 -20.57
CA ASN A 187 32.86 -0.40 -20.79
C ASN A 187 33.77 -1.46 -20.13
N PHE A 188 33.27 -2.17 -19.13
CA PHE A 188 34.04 -3.15 -18.36
C PHE A 188 33.11 -4.11 -17.62
N ASP A 189 33.60 -5.33 -17.41
CA ASP A 189 32.91 -6.41 -16.72
C ASP A 189 33.78 -6.90 -15.56
N VAL A 190 33.18 -7.18 -14.39
CA VAL A 190 33.87 -7.66 -13.19
C VAL A 190 33.16 -8.90 -12.66
N GLU A 191 33.91 -9.98 -12.50
CA GLU A 191 33.42 -11.23 -11.89
C GLU A 191 34.27 -11.56 -10.66
N TYR A 192 33.63 -11.87 -9.53
CA TYR A 192 34.30 -12.29 -8.30
C TYR A 192 33.73 -13.62 -7.82
N GLU A 193 34.48 -14.68 -8.02
CA GLU A 193 34.26 -16.00 -7.43
C GLU A 193 35.37 -16.30 -6.42
N ASN A 194 35.15 -16.09 -5.12
CA ASN A 194 36.20 -16.19 -4.10
C ASN A 194 37.12 -17.45 -4.24
N PRO A 195 38.45 -17.32 -4.42
CA PRO A 195 39.28 -16.11 -4.31
C PRO A 195 39.68 -15.45 -5.65
N THR A 196 39.06 -15.86 -6.75
CA THR A 196 39.30 -15.36 -8.11
C THR A 196 38.61 -14.01 -8.30
N LEU A 197 39.26 -13.11 -9.03
CA LEU A 197 38.70 -11.84 -9.48
C LEU A 197 39.11 -11.66 -10.94
N ASP A 198 38.13 -11.56 -11.82
CA ASP A 198 38.32 -11.35 -13.24
C ASP A 198 37.76 -9.97 -13.62
N LEU A 199 38.49 -9.23 -14.48
CA LEU A 199 38.12 -7.88 -14.93
C LEU A 199 38.43 -7.76 -16.42
N GLU A 200 37.38 -7.69 -17.23
CA GLU A 200 37.46 -7.47 -18.67
C GLU A 200 37.14 -6.00 -18.99
N SER A 201 37.78 -5.43 -20.00
CA SER A 201 37.44 -4.08 -20.49
C SER A 201 37.37 -4.05 -22.00
N ASP A 202 36.34 -3.36 -22.50
CA ASP A 202 36.19 -3.05 -23.91
C ASP A 202 37.18 -1.98 -24.40
N ASP A 203 37.90 -1.32 -23.48
CA ASP A 203 39.02 -0.47 -23.83
C ASP A 203 40.18 -1.37 -24.31
N PRO A 204 40.56 -1.32 -25.61
CA PRO A 204 41.56 -2.22 -26.19
C PRO A 204 42.94 -2.12 -25.54
N ASP A 205 43.15 -1.14 -24.66
CA ASP A 205 44.39 -0.88 -23.95
C ASP A 205 44.38 -1.41 -22.48
N LEU A 206 43.33 -2.09 -22.00
CA LEU A 206 43.21 -2.51 -20.60
C LEU A 206 42.78 -3.98 -20.45
N ASP A 207 43.71 -4.84 -20.03
CA ASP A 207 43.47 -6.24 -19.66
C ASP A 207 44.04 -6.49 -18.25
N LEU A 208 43.23 -7.04 -17.33
CA LEU A 208 43.51 -7.11 -15.89
C LEU A 208 43.14 -8.48 -15.31
N GLU A 209 44.11 -9.38 -15.17
CA GLU A 209 43.91 -10.73 -14.60
C GLU A 209 44.43 -10.78 -13.14
N PHE A 210 43.60 -11.27 -12.21
CA PHE A 210 43.96 -11.40 -10.79
C PHE A 210 43.80 -12.83 -10.25
N ASP A 211 44.90 -13.58 -10.22
CA ASP A 211 44.99 -14.86 -9.50
C ASP A 211 45.50 -14.63 -8.07
N GLY A 212 44.62 -14.12 -7.20
CA GLY A 212 44.70 -14.08 -5.72
C GLY A 212 45.90 -13.36 -5.07
N GLN A 213 47.13 -13.73 -5.43
CA GLN A 213 48.40 -13.18 -4.93
C GLN A 213 49.18 -12.37 -5.99
N ASN A 214 48.76 -12.39 -7.26
CA ASN A 214 49.40 -11.66 -8.34
C ASN A 214 48.37 -10.87 -9.14
N ALA A 215 48.72 -9.64 -9.50
CA ALA A 215 48.01 -8.85 -10.50
C ALA A 215 48.94 -8.68 -11.70
N ASP A 216 48.49 -9.10 -12.87
CA ASP A 216 49.14 -8.83 -14.15
C ASP A 216 48.28 -7.80 -14.91
N ILE A 217 48.87 -6.65 -15.26
CA ILE A 217 48.23 -5.57 -16.00
C ILE A 217 48.95 -5.45 -17.34
N GLU A 218 48.23 -5.72 -18.44
CA GLU A 218 48.74 -5.55 -19.79
C GLU A 218 48.07 -4.33 -20.44
N THR A 219 48.89 -3.37 -20.87
CA THR A 219 48.44 -2.21 -21.66
C THR A 219 49.38 -2.01 -22.84
N ASP A 220 48.86 -1.42 -23.92
CA ASP A 220 49.63 -1.02 -25.12
C ASP A 220 50.86 -0.13 -24.80
N THR A 221 50.92 0.44 -23.59
CA THR A 221 52.02 1.31 -23.15
C THR A 221 52.82 0.79 -21.96
N LEU A 222 52.30 -0.15 -21.16
CA LEU A 222 52.95 -0.59 -19.93
C LEU A 222 52.53 -2.02 -19.53
N ASP A 223 53.51 -2.91 -19.44
CA ASP A 223 53.37 -4.18 -18.74
C ASP A 223 53.69 -3.97 -17.24
N ILE A 224 52.71 -4.15 -16.35
CA ILE A 224 52.93 -4.08 -14.90
C ILE A 224 52.56 -5.41 -14.25
N LYS A 225 53.57 -6.10 -13.71
CA LYS A 225 53.41 -7.29 -12.86
C LYS A 225 53.62 -6.91 -11.40
N MET A 226 52.58 -6.99 -10.57
CA MET A 226 52.66 -6.78 -9.12
C MET A 226 52.36 -8.05 -8.35
N ALA A 227 53.29 -8.44 -7.46
CA ALA A 227 53.06 -9.48 -6.48
C ALA A 227 52.59 -8.84 -5.16
N LEU A 228 51.37 -9.14 -4.72
CA LEU A 228 50.88 -8.68 -3.43
C LEU A 228 51.52 -9.53 -2.32
N ARG A 229 52.36 -8.90 -1.51
CA ARG A 229 53.00 -9.55 -0.37
C ARG A 229 52.10 -9.42 0.85
N SER A 230 51.44 -10.51 1.28
CA SER A 230 50.80 -10.54 2.60
C SER A 230 51.88 -10.53 3.69
N GLU A 231 51.86 -9.57 4.61
CA GLU A 231 52.65 -9.62 5.86
C GLU A 231 51.99 -10.52 6.92
#